data_AF-E6WY52-F1
#
_entry.id   AF-E6WY52-F1
#
_cell.length_a   1.000
_cell.length_b   1.000
_cell.length_c   1.000
_cell.angle_alpha   90.00
_cell.angle_beta   90.00
_cell.angle_gamma   90.00
#
_symmetry.space_group_name_H-M   'P 1'
#
loop_
_entity.id
_entity.type
_entity.pdbx_description
1 polymer ?
#
loop_
_entity_poly.entity_id
_entity_poly.type
_entity_poly.pdbx_seq_one_letter_code
_entity_poly.pdbx_strand_id
1 'polypeptide(L)'
;MQETPPMTPEMYAELMQQQGQQPEGGVPPQAPATDPGTMQPPAQPAPAAPAAPQGEPSPEEIEQARKLLGLDKVDQMEQEFKQLKAKAIKDQMHAKFPNVPDDVVEEEIKKFEAVNPQLAEAMRTTPEGMEMAYKAALASIRPNEKPDNLTKGSETGENEGKDDLAEKVKSGKADEVDLGSFILGA
;
A
#
# COMPACT_ATOMS: atom_id res chain seq x y z
N MET A 1 -30.62 39.31 -3.27
CA MET A 1 -30.17 37.91 -3.10
C MET A 1 -30.93 37.40 -1.88
N GLN A 2 -31.89 36.49 -2.05
CA GLN A 2 -32.65 35.94 -0.92
C GLN A 2 -31.89 34.70 -0.42
N GLU A 3 -31.33 34.79 0.79
CA GLU A 3 -30.74 33.64 1.48
C GLU A 3 -31.88 32.74 1.97
N THR A 4 -31.92 31.50 1.47
CA THR A 4 -32.78 30.46 2.03
C THR A 4 -32.23 30.03 3.38
N PRO A 5 -33.03 30.05 4.46
CA PRO A 5 -32.55 29.66 5.78
C PRO A 5 -32.18 28.17 5.83
N PRO A 6 -31.20 27.78 6.66
CA PRO A 6 -30.80 26.39 6.81
C PRO A 6 -31.94 25.57 7.40
N MET A 7 -32.22 24.43 6.76
CA MET A 7 -33.27 23.50 7.17
C MET A 7 -32.93 22.95 8.56
N THR A 8 -33.80 23.18 9.55
CA THR A 8 -33.57 22.72 10.92
C THR A 8 -33.82 21.21 11.03
N PRO A 9 -33.20 20.52 12.01
CA PRO A 9 -33.43 19.10 12.25
C PRO A 9 -34.92 18.73 12.45
N GLU A 10 -35.73 19.64 13.00
CA GLU A 10 -37.19 19.45 13.14
C GLU A 10 -37.91 19.47 11.80
N MET A 11 -37.55 20.37 10.88
CA MET A 11 -38.09 20.37 9.52
C MET A 11 -37.72 19.10 8.74
N TYR A 12 -36.53 18.55 8.99
CA TYR A 12 -36.10 17.29 8.38
C TYR A 12 -36.91 16.09 8.92
N ALA A 13 -37.17 16.06 10.23
CA ALA A 13 -38.01 15.04 10.85
C ALA A 13 -39.47 15.11 10.35
N GLU A 14 -40.01 16.32 10.18
CA GLU A 14 -41.36 16.52 9.66
C GLU A 14 -41.47 16.14 8.17
N LEU A 15 -40.44 16.41 7.36
CA LEU A 15 -40.37 15.98 5.96
C LEU A 15 -40.31 14.44 5.82
N MET A 16 -39.59 13.77 6.72
CA MET A 16 -39.52 12.30 6.76
C MET A 16 -40.83 11.68 7.24
N GLN A 17 -41.55 12.33 8.17
CA GLN A 17 -42.87 11.86 8.62
C GLN A 17 -43.95 12.05 7.54
N GLN A 18 -43.84 13.11 6.73
CA GLN A 18 -44.77 13.38 5.62
C GLN A 18 -44.59 12.40 4.44
N GLN A 19 -43.38 11.86 4.23
CA GLN A 19 -43.13 10.80 3.23
C GLN A 19 -43.58 9.38 3.68
N GLY A 20 -43.93 9.21 4.96
CA GLY A 20 -44.42 7.93 5.50
C GLY A 20 -45.93 7.70 5.35
N GLN A 21 -46.70 8.67 4.84
CA GLN A 21 -48.12 8.52 4.55
C GLN A 21 -48.36 8.57 3.04
N GLN A 22 -48.26 7.41 2.37
CA GLN A 22 -49.06 7.19 1.17
C GLN A 22 -50.33 6.41 1.55
N PRO A 23 -51.51 6.86 1.08
CA PRO A 23 -52.80 6.42 1.58
C PRO A 23 -53.27 5.12 0.93
N GLU A 24 -54.17 4.44 1.65
CA GLU A 24 -55.12 3.46 1.15
C GLU A 24 -55.67 3.81 -0.24
N GLY A 25 -55.83 2.81 -1.11
CA GLY A 25 -56.76 2.92 -2.23
C GLY A 25 -56.37 2.12 -3.47
N GLY A 26 -57.20 1.13 -3.82
CA GLY A 26 -57.19 0.57 -5.18
C GLY A 26 -57.73 -0.85 -5.38
N VAL A 27 -58.94 -1.17 -4.92
CA VAL A 27 -59.83 -2.11 -5.64
C VAL A 27 -60.65 -1.32 -6.68
N PRO A 28 -61.29 -1.86 -7.76
CA PRO A 28 -61.25 -3.14 -8.51
C PRO A 28 -61.26 -2.91 -10.08
N PRO A 29 -61.63 -3.85 -11.01
CA PRO A 29 -63.04 -4.19 -11.29
C PRO A 29 -63.39 -5.67 -11.64
N GLN A 30 -64.64 -6.01 -11.28
CA GLN A 30 -65.62 -7.09 -11.62
C GLN A 30 -65.36 -8.04 -12.81
N ALA A 31 -65.43 -9.39 -12.67
CA ALA A 31 -66.58 -10.36 -12.58
C ALA A 31 -67.01 -10.93 -13.98
N PRO A 32 -67.72 -12.09 -14.15
CA PRO A 32 -68.46 -12.92 -13.18
C PRO A 32 -68.35 -14.49 -13.33
N ALA A 33 -69.11 -15.19 -12.46
CA ALA A 33 -69.77 -16.50 -12.65
C ALA A 33 -69.20 -17.78 -11.99
N THR A 34 -69.92 -18.18 -10.91
CA THR A 34 -70.44 -19.52 -10.56
C THR A 34 -69.47 -20.68 -10.29
N ASP A 35 -69.36 -21.12 -9.03
CA ASP A 35 -69.77 -22.46 -8.57
C ASP A 35 -69.67 -22.58 -7.02
N PRO A 36 -70.65 -23.14 -6.29
CA PRO A 36 -70.61 -23.31 -4.84
C PRO A 36 -70.31 -24.76 -4.46
N GLY A 37 -69.05 -25.11 -4.20
CA GLY A 37 -68.80 -26.45 -3.66
C GLY A 37 -67.37 -26.93 -3.63
N THR A 38 -66.55 -26.39 -2.72
CA THR A 38 -65.60 -27.18 -1.91
C THR A 38 -64.92 -26.23 -0.92
N MET A 39 -65.16 -26.43 0.38
CA MET A 39 -64.36 -25.79 1.42
C MET A 39 -62.95 -26.39 1.38
N GLN A 40 -62.03 -25.71 0.69
CA GLN A 40 -60.60 -26.00 0.79
C GLN A 40 -60.03 -25.10 1.90
N PRO A 41 -59.37 -25.64 2.94
CA PRO A 41 -58.72 -24.81 3.95
C PRO A 41 -57.64 -23.94 3.29
N PRO A 42 -57.38 -22.73 3.79
CA PRO A 42 -56.37 -21.85 3.21
C PRO A 42 -55.01 -22.55 3.24
N ALA A 43 -54.41 -22.67 2.06
CA ALA A 43 -53.01 -23.06 1.95
C ALA A 43 -52.19 -22.06 2.78
N GLN A 44 -51.47 -22.58 3.78
CA GLN A 44 -50.48 -21.79 4.50
C GLN A 44 -49.52 -21.16 3.48
N PRO A 45 -49.19 -19.86 3.59
CA PRO A 45 -48.19 -19.26 2.75
C PRO A 45 -46.89 -20.04 2.92
N ALA A 46 -46.35 -20.52 1.81
CA ALA A 46 -45.02 -21.10 1.78
C ALA A 46 -44.04 -20.07 2.40
N PRO A 47 -43.07 -20.48 3.24
CA PRO A 47 -42.04 -19.57 3.69
C PRO A 47 -41.37 -18.96 2.46
N ALA A 48 -41.30 -17.62 2.45
CA ALA A 48 -40.60 -16.87 1.41
C ALA A 48 -39.21 -17.50 1.23
N ALA A 49 -38.90 -17.88 -0.01
CA ALA A 49 -37.55 -18.27 -0.37
C ALA A 49 -36.59 -17.15 0.10
N PRO A 50 -35.45 -17.49 0.72
CA PRO A 50 -34.49 -16.47 1.13
C PRO A 50 -34.16 -15.60 -0.09
N ALA A 51 -34.28 -14.29 0.08
CA ALA A 51 -33.87 -13.31 -0.91
C ALA A 51 -32.47 -13.71 -1.41
N ALA A 52 -32.34 -13.84 -2.73
CA ALA A 52 -31.06 -14.16 -3.36
C ALA A 52 -29.98 -13.19 -2.85
N PRO A 53 -28.74 -13.64 -2.66
CA PRO A 53 -27.66 -12.80 -2.18
C PRO A 53 -27.58 -11.53 -3.03
N GLN A 54 -27.49 -10.39 -2.35
CA GLN A 54 -27.27 -9.08 -2.96
C GLN A 54 -26.21 -9.23 -4.05
N GLY A 55 -26.59 -8.90 -5.29
CA GLY A 55 -25.69 -8.95 -6.43
C GLY A 55 -24.45 -8.12 -6.14
N GLU A 56 -23.30 -8.58 -6.63
CA GLU A 56 -22.06 -7.82 -6.59
C GLU A 56 -22.32 -6.38 -7.08
N PRO A 57 -21.87 -5.36 -6.34
CA PRO A 57 -22.10 -3.98 -6.73
C PRO A 57 -21.47 -3.73 -8.10
N SER A 58 -22.20 -3.04 -8.98
CA SER A 58 -21.70 -2.73 -10.31
C SER A 58 -20.47 -1.83 -10.23
N PRO A 59 -19.55 -1.86 -11.22
CA PRO A 59 -18.38 -1.00 -11.24
C PRO A 59 -18.70 0.50 -11.09
N GLU A 60 -19.85 0.93 -11.62
CA GLU A 60 -20.33 2.32 -11.54
C GLU A 60 -20.80 2.69 -10.12
N GLU A 61 -21.45 1.78 -9.40
CA GLU A 61 -21.83 1.97 -8.00
C GLU A 61 -20.59 2.03 -7.09
N ILE A 62 -19.56 1.22 -7.39
CA ILE A 62 -18.29 1.25 -6.68
C ILE A 62 -17.57 2.60 -6.89
N GLU A 63 -17.57 3.13 -8.11
CA GLU A 63 -16.95 4.43 -8.42
C GLU A 63 -17.70 5.59 -7.74
N GLN A 64 -19.03 5.58 -7.76
CA GLN A 64 -19.83 6.58 -7.04
C GLN A 64 -19.63 6.50 -5.52
N ALA A 65 -19.57 5.29 -4.96
CA ALA A 65 -19.27 5.07 -3.54
C ALA A 65 -17.86 5.58 -3.19
N ARG A 66 -16.86 5.34 -4.04
CA ARG A 66 -15.49 5.87 -3.87
C ARG A 66 -15.48 7.40 -3.81
N LYS A 67 -16.22 8.04 -4.71
CA LYS A 67 -16.34 9.49 -4.77
C LYS A 67 -17.07 10.09 -3.57
N LEU A 68 -18.15 9.43 -3.12
CA LEU A 68 -18.90 9.80 -1.91
C LEU A 68 -18.07 9.64 -0.63
N LEU A 69 -17.27 8.58 -0.54
CA LEU A 69 -16.33 8.33 0.56
C LEU A 69 -15.07 9.22 0.48
N GLY A 70 -14.90 9.99 -0.60
CA GLY A 70 -13.73 10.84 -0.80
C GLY A 70 -12.43 10.07 -1.00
N LEU A 71 -12.51 8.78 -1.38
CA LEU A 71 -11.33 7.93 -1.61
C LEU A 71 -10.45 8.49 -2.73
N ASP A 72 -11.03 9.15 -3.74
CA ASP A 72 -10.26 9.82 -4.81
C ASP A 72 -9.35 10.94 -4.28
N LYS A 73 -9.77 11.64 -3.22
CA LYS A 73 -8.96 12.68 -2.57
C LYS A 73 -7.85 12.08 -1.72
N VAL A 74 -8.11 10.92 -1.12
CA VAL A 74 -7.09 10.17 -0.37
C VAL A 74 -6.03 9.66 -1.34
N ASP A 75 -6.44 9.07 -2.46
CA ASP A 75 -5.54 8.60 -3.52
C ASP A 75 -4.68 9.77 -4.06
N GLN A 76 -5.27 10.96 -4.27
CA GLN A 76 -4.51 12.16 -4.66
C GLN A 76 -3.51 12.61 -3.58
N MET A 77 -3.93 12.70 -2.32
CA MET A 77 -3.04 13.08 -1.22
C MET A 77 -1.90 12.07 -1.03
N GLU A 78 -2.16 10.78 -1.21
CA GLU A 78 -1.12 9.76 -1.14
C GLU A 78 -0.08 9.92 -2.26
N GLN A 79 -0.51 10.27 -3.48
CA GLN A 79 0.41 10.55 -4.58
C GLN A 79 1.26 11.80 -4.31
N GLU A 80 0.64 12.89 -3.84
CA GLU A 80 1.36 14.12 -3.47
C GLU A 80 2.36 13.85 -2.33
N PHE A 81 1.95 13.10 -1.31
CA PHE A 81 2.82 12.75 -0.19
C PHE A 81 4.01 11.88 -0.62
N LYS A 82 3.79 10.92 -1.53
CA LYS A 82 4.87 10.12 -2.12
C LYS A 82 5.87 10.99 -2.88
N GLN A 83 5.41 11.95 -3.67
CA GLN A 83 6.29 12.88 -4.40
C GLN A 83 7.07 13.80 -3.45
N LEU A 84 6.40 14.35 -2.43
CA LEU A 84 7.05 15.17 -1.39
C LEU A 84 8.09 14.39 -0.61
N LYS A 85 7.80 13.13 -0.25
CA LYS A 85 8.74 12.24 0.42
C LYS A 85 9.94 11.95 -0.46
N ALA A 86 9.74 11.60 -1.73
CA ALA A 86 10.83 11.34 -2.67
C ALA A 86 11.72 12.58 -2.84
N LYS A 87 11.11 13.76 -2.98
CA LYS A 87 11.84 15.03 -3.05
C LYS A 87 12.63 15.32 -1.77
N ALA A 88 12.02 15.15 -0.60
CA ALA A 88 12.70 15.38 0.68
C ALA A 88 13.89 14.44 0.89
N ILE A 89 13.76 13.16 0.49
CA ILE A 89 14.86 12.19 0.51
C ILE A 89 15.98 12.66 -0.42
N LYS A 90 15.64 13.06 -1.64
CA LYS A 90 16.62 13.55 -2.62
C LYS A 90 17.35 14.79 -2.11
N ASP A 91 16.62 15.79 -1.61
CA ASP A 91 17.19 17.03 -1.06
C ASP A 91 18.12 16.73 0.13
N GLN A 92 17.73 15.79 1.01
CA GLN A 92 18.57 15.35 2.13
C GLN A 92 19.86 14.66 1.64
N MET A 93 19.78 13.81 0.61
CA MET A 93 20.96 13.15 0.06
C MET A 93 21.86 14.13 -0.68
N HIS A 94 21.31 15.07 -1.44
CA HIS A 94 22.09 16.11 -2.11
C HIS A 94 22.82 17.00 -1.10
N ALA A 95 22.22 17.28 0.07
CA ALA A 95 22.91 17.97 1.17
C ALA A 95 24.07 17.15 1.77
N LYS A 96 23.94 15.82 1.86
CA LYS A 96 25.02 14.92 2.32
C LYS A 96 26.12 14.71 1.27
N PHE A 97 25.75 14.72 -0.01
CA PHE A 97 26.62 14.45 -1.16
C PHE A 97 26.59 15.61 -2.18
N PRO A 98 26.98 16.83 -1.80
CA PRO A 98 26.82 18.03 -2.64
C PRO A 98 27.66 18.03 -3.91
N ASN A 99 28.63 17.12 -4.00
CA ASN A 99 29.54 17.00 -5.14
C ASN A 99 29.07 15.94 -6.17
N VAL A 100 27.94 15.28 -5.92
CA VAL A 100 27.40 14.23 -6.79
C VAL A 100 26.27 14.85 -7.64
N PRO A 101 26.42 14.95 -8.96
CA PRO A 101 25.36 15.42 -9.84
C PRO A 101 24.22 14.41 -9.90
N ASP A 102 22.99 14.90 -9.88
CA ASP A 102 21.78 14.08 -9.97
C ASP A 102 21.76 13.19 -11.22
N ASP A 103 22.25 13.68 -12.35
CA ASP A 103 22.30 12.93 -13.62
C ASP A 103 23.12 11.62 -13.47
N VAL A 104 24.21 11.67 -12.71
CA VAL A 104 25.06 10.50 -12.48
C VAL A 104 24.38 9.50 -11.54
N VAL A 105 23.63 9.99 -10.55
CA VAL A 105 22.83 9.14 -9.67
C VAL A 105 21.75 8.41 -10.47
N GLU A 106 21.07 9.11 -11.37
CA GLU A 106 20.06 8.48 -12.24
C GLU A 106 20.67 7.45 -13.20
N GLU A 107 21.84 7.73 -13.77
CA GLU A 107 22.56 6.75 -14.59
C GLU A 107 22.95 5.50 -13.81
N GLU A 108 23.44 5.65 -12.57
CA GLU A 108 23.75 4.49 -11.72
C GLU A 108 22.50 3.68 -11.38
N ILE A 109 21.39 4.33 -10.98
CA ILE A 109 20.12 3.62 -10.72
C ILE A 109 19.66 2.87 -11.98
N LYS A 110 19.82 3.46 -13.18
CA LYS A 110 19.44 2.84 -14.45
C LYS A 110 20.29 1.61 -14.78
N LYS A 111 21.57 1.58 -14.38
CA LYS A 111 22.41 0.37 -14.49
C LYS A 111 21.86 -0.74 -13.59
N PHE A 112 21.44 -0.41 -12.37
CA PHE A 112 20.79 -1.38 -11.49
C PHE A 112 19.43 -1.82 -12.01
N GLU A 113 18.69 -0.97 -12.73
CA GLU A 113 17.39 -1.33 -13.30
C GLU A 113 17.47 -2.49 -14.31
N ALA A 114 18.56 -2.56 -15.07
CA ALA A 114 18.82 -3.66 -16.01
C ALA A 114 19.15 -4.99 -15.33
N VAL A 115 19.65 -4.96 -14.09
CA VAL A 115 20.13 -6.14 -13.34
C VAL A 115 19.11 -6.58 -12.30
N ASN A 116 18.52 -5.62 -11.58
CA ASN A 116 17.54 -5.81 -10.54
C ASN A 116 16.58 -4.59 -10.48
N PRO A 117 15.43 -4.66 -11.18
CA PRO A 117 14.48 -3.56 -11.21
C PRO A 117 13.85 -3.25 -9.85
N GLN A 118 13.70 -4.26 -8.97
CA GLN A 118 13.19 -4.04 -7.60
C GLN A 118 14.18 -3.24 -6.76
N LEU A 119 15.48 -3.49 -6.92
CA LEU A 119 16.50 -2.70 -6.25
C LEU A 119 16.53 -1.27 -6.79
N ALA A 120 16.42 -1.06 -8.10
CA ALA A 120 16.35 0.27 -8.69
C ALA A 120 15.13 1.06 -8.20
N GLU A 121 13.98 0.40 -8.02
CA GLU A 121 12.80 1.01 -7.41
C GLU A 121 13.03 1.37 -5.95
N ALA A 122 13.61 0.46 -5.16
CA ALA A 122 13.99 0.74 -3.77
C ALA A 122 14.97 1.91 -3.67
N MET A 123 15.92 2.02 -4.61
CA MET A 123 16.87 3.14 -4.70
C MET A 123 16.18 4.49 -4.92
N ARG A 124 15.04 4.51 -5.61
CA ARG A 124 14.26 5.74 -5.87
C ARG A 124 13.30 6.11 -4.74
N THR A 125 12.87 5.13 -3.95
CA THR A 125 11.71 5.28 -3.04
C THR A 125 12.09 5.29 -1.57
N THR A 126 13.29 4.80 -1.22
CA THR A 126 13.76 4.70 0.17
C THR A 126 14.97 5.60 0.43
N PRO A 127 15.11 6.18 1.64
CA PRO A 127 16.29 6.95 2.01
C PRO A 127 17.60 6.17 1.86
N GLU A 128 17.61 4.92 2.34
CA GLU A 128 18.77 4.04 2.32
C GLU A 128 19.14 3.64 0.89
N GLY A 129 18.13 3.35 0.06
CA GLY A 129 18.32 3.06 -1.35
C GLY A 129 18.88 4.25 -2.11
N MET A 130 18.36 5.46 -1.86
CA MET A 130 18.86 6.67 -2.50
C MET A 130 20.28 6.97 -2.04
N GLU A 131 20.60 6.76 -0.75
CA GLU A 131 21.96 6.88 -0.24
C GLU A 131 22.94 5.91 -0.93
N MET A 132 22.53 4.66 -1.19
CA MET A 132 23.33 3.71 -1.98
C MET A 132 23.59 4.22 -3.41
N ALA A 133 22.60 4.84 -4.04
CA ALA A 133 22.74 5.39 -5.39
C ALA A 133 23.73 6.56 -5.42
N TYR A 134 23.64 7.49 -4.46
CA TYR A 134 24.59 8.60 -4.33
C TYR A 134 26.02 8.10 -4.03
N LYS A 135 26.18 7.07 -3.19
CA LYS A 135 27.48 6.44 -2.92
C LYS A 135 28.07 5.76 -4.16
N ALA A 136 27.26 5.03 -4.91
CA ALA A 136 27.68 4.39 -6.17
C ALA A 136 28.10 5.45 -7.20
N ALA A 137 27.30 6.52 -7.35
CA ALA A 137 27.61 7.64 -8.22
C ALA A 137 28.89 8.37 -7.81
N LEU A 138 29.09 8.60 -6.50
CA LEU A 138 30.33 9.18 -5.98
C LEU A 138 31.55 8.32 -6.32
N ALA A 139 31.47 7.01 -6.14
CA ALA A 139 32.53 6.07 -6.49
C ALA A 139 32.83 6.06 -8.00
N SER A 140 31.80 6.25 -8.83
CA SER A 140 31.88 6.35 -10.29
C SER A 140 32.63 7.61 -10.74
N ILE A 141 32.41 8.74 -10.06
CA ILE A 141 33.03 10.05 -10.39
C ILE A 141 34.44 10.17 -9.79
N ARG A 142 34.68 9.54 -8.64
CA ARG A 142 35.96 9.57 -7.94
C ARG A 142 36.49 8.16 -7.65
N PRO A 143 36.86 7.39 -8.69
CA PRO A 143 37.34 6.02 -8.50
C PRO A 143 38.67 5.92 -7.74
N ASN A 144 39.35 7.04 -7.47
CA ASN A 144 40.66 7.12 -6.81
C ASN A 144 40.68 7.91 -5.49
N GLU A 145 39.54 8.40 -4.97
CA GLU A 145 39.51 8.81 -3.56
C GLU A 145 39.34 7.55 -2.72
N LYS A 146 40.33 7.28 -1.87
CA LYS A 146 40.30 6.16 -0.91
C LYS A 146 38.92 6.12 -0.24
N PRO A 147 38.32 4.92 -0.06
CA PRO A 147 37.03 4.78 0.60
C PRO A 147 37.06 5.61 1.88
N ASP A 148 36.05 6.48 2.01
CA ASP A 148 35.87 7.35 3.16
C ASP A 148 35.97 6.50 4.44
N ASN A 149 36.72 6.98 5.41
CA ASN A 149 37.01 6.27 6.66
C ASN A 149 35.76 6.14 7.57
N LEU A 150 34.55 6.39 7.06
CA LEU A 150 33.31 5.99 7.70
C LEU A 150 33.06 4.47 7.66
N THR A 151 33.88 3.70 6.94
CA THR A 151 34.01 2.24 7.13
C THR A 151 35.14 1.88 8.10
N LYS A 152 35.52 2.78 9.04
CA LYS A 152 36.31 2.39 10.23
C LYS A 152 35.43 1.71 11.28
N GLY A 153 34.73 0.68 10.84
CA GLY A 153 33.89 -0.18 11.65
C GLY A 153 33.77 -1.54 10.99
N SER A 154 34.87 -2.07 10.45
CA SER A 154 35.15 -3.50 10.30
C SER A 154 36.50 -3.61 9.63
N GLU A 155 37.51 -3.89 10.44
CA GLU A 155 38.80 -4.41 9.99
C GLU A 155 38.53 -5.60 9.08
N THR A 156 38.61 -5.41 7.76
CA THR A 156 38.94 -6.50 6.85
C THR A 156 40.45 -6.57 6.82
N GLY A 157 41.00 -6.94 7.98
CA GLY A 157 42.32 -7.53 8.05
C GLY A 157 42.28 -8.80 7.20
N GLU A 158 43.17 -8.79 6.23
CA GLU A 158 43.79 -9.94 5.59
C GLU A 158 43.14 -11.30 5.83
N ASN A 159 42.77 -11.88 4.68
CA ASN A 159 42.36 -13.25 4.43
C ASN A 159 43.49 -14.28 4.76
N GLU A 160 44.21 -14.09 5.86
CA GLU A 160 45.22 -14.99 6.41
C GLU A 160 44.68 -15.80 7.60
N GLY A 161 43.67 -15.30 8.34
CA GLY A 161 43.16 -15.98 9.54
C GLY A 161 42.16 -17.12 9.30
N LYS A 162 41.46 -17.13 8.15
CA LYS A 162 40.40 -18.13 7.89
C LYS A 162 40.95 -19.49 7.50
N ASP A 163 42.07 -19.53 6.79
CA ASP A 163 42.75 -20.79 6.46
C ASP A 163 43.43 -21.40 7.69
N ASP A 164 44.07 -20.58 8.53
CA ASP A 164 44.64 -21.01 9.82
C ASP A 164 43.58 -21.59 10.76
N LEU A 165 42.40 -20.95 10.85
CA LEU A 165 41.29 -21.43 11.66
C LEU A 165 40.76 -22.78 11.15
N ALA A 166 40.55 -22.89 9.84
CA ALA A 166 40.11 -24.15 9.22
C ALA A 166 41.13 -25.28 9.42
N GLU A 167 42.43 -24.97 9.41
CA GLU A 167 43.50 -25.94 9.65
C GLU A 167 43.60 -26.36 11.12
N LYS A 168 43.40 -25.43 12.07
CA LYS A 168 43.31 -25.75 13.51
C LYS A 168 42.12 -26.65 13.84
N VAL A 169 40.95 -26.38 13.24
CA VAL A 169 39.75 -27.22 13.42
C VAL A 169 40.00 -28.62 12.85
N LYS A 170 40.56 -28.73 11.64
CA LYS A 170 40.89 -30.04 11.03
C LYS A 170 41.97 -30.80 11.78
N SER A 171 42.95 -30.11 12.36
CA SER A 171 44.03 -30.73 13.13
C SER A 171 43.67 -31.04 14.60
N GLY A 172 42.46 -30.67 15.04
CA GLY A 172 41.98 -30.90 16.41
C GLY A 172 42.69 -30.02 17.45
N LYS A 173 43.33 -28.93 17.02
CA LYS A 173 44.04 -27.97 17.87
C LYS A 173 43.27 -26.68 18.11
N ALA A 174 42.07 -26.56 17.54
CA ALA A 174 41.17 -25.44 17.78
C ALA A 174 40.67 -25.43 19.23
N ASP A 175 40.67 -24.27 19.85
CA ASP A 175 40.01 -24.06 21.13
C ASP A 175 38.50 -23.77 20.97
N GLU A 176 37.79 -23.58 22.08
CA GLU A 176 36.33 -23.37 22.07
C GLU A 176 35.93 -22.07 21.37
N VAL A 177 36.81 -21.06 21.36
CA VAL A 177 36.59 -19.76 20.71
C VAL A 177 36.79 -19.88 19.20
N ASP A 178 37.82 -20.63 18.78
CA ASP A 178 38.08 -20.98 17.39
C ASP A 178 36.90 -21.77 16.77
N LEU A 179 36.38 -22.77 17.50
CA LEU A 179 35.21 -23.56 17.06
C LEU A 179 33.95 -22.70 16.92
N GLY A 180 33.69 -21.81 17.88
CA GLY A 180 32.57 -20.88 17.82
C GLY A 180 32.66 -19.97 16.60
N SER A 181 33.84 -19.44 16.32
CA SER A 181 34.09 -18.56 15.17
C SER A 181 33.93 -19.31 13.83
N PHE A 182 34.39 -20.56 13.75
CA PHE A 182 34.26 -21.39 12.55
C PHE A 182 32.80 -21.77 12.24
N ILE A 183 32.00 -22.11 13.25
CA ILE A 183 30.58 -22.46 13.08
C ILE A 183 29.74 -21.23 12.70
N LEU A 184 30.05 -20.06 13.27
CA LEU A 184 29.28 -18.83 13.07
C LEU A 184 29.71 -18.04 11.82
N GLY A 185 30.79 -18.43 11.15
CA GLY A 185 31.20 -17.88 9.86
C GLY A 185 31.66 -16.40 9.90
N ALA A 186 32.20 -15.96 11.04
CA ALA A 186 32.81 -14.63 11.18
C ALA A 186 34.10 -14.52 10.35
#